data_AF-A0A3M2AIZ3-F1
#
_entry.id   AF-A0A3M2AIZ3-F1
#
_cell.length_a   1.000
_cell.length_b   1.000
_cell.length_c   1.000
_cell.angle_alpha   90.00
_cell.angle_beta   90.00
_cell.angle_gamma   90.00
#
_symmetry.space_group_name_H-M   'P 1'
#
loop_
_entity.id
_entity.type
_entity.pdbx_description
1 polymer ?
#
loop_
_entity_poly.entity_id
_entity_poly.type
_entity_poly.pdbx_seq_one_letter_code
_entity_poly.pdbx_strand_id
1 'polypeptide(L)' 'LRFDDPYNTYVYYGLPPSPICNPGLESLKAALEPAKVDYLYFVSDGKGGHRFSSSYGEHMKNVRLYRNGGG' A
#
# COMPACT_ATOMS: atom_id res chain seq x y z
N LEU A 1 5.49 3.27 15.43
CA LEU A 1 5.50 2.12 14.49
C LEU A 1 6.51 1.02 14.84
N ARG A 2 7.47 1.25 15.75
CA ARG A 2 8.41 0.19 16.20
C ARG A 2 7.98 -0.33 17.57
N PHE A 3 6.99 -1.21 17.55
CA PHE A 3 6.60 -2.02 18.71
C PHE A 3 6.57 -3.48 18.27
N ASP A 4 6.83 -4.37 19.22
CA ASP A 4 6.97 -5.79 18.95
C ASP A 4 5.60 -6.48 18.99
N ASP A 5 5.10 -6.81 17.80
CA ASP A 5 3.82 -7.49 17.58
C ASP A 5 3.90 -8.25 16.24
N PRO A 6 3.52 -9.54 16.18
CA PRO A 6 3.58 -10.34 14.96
C PRO A 6 2.70 -9.81 13.81
N TYR A 7 1.75 -8.89 14.05
CA TYR A 7 0.96 -8.21 13.03
C TYR A 7 1.65 -6.96 12.44
N ASN A 8 2.81 -6.55 12.96
CA ASN A 8 3.51 -5.34 12.52
C ASN A 8 4.35 -5.58 11.25
N THR A 9 3.74 -5.35 10.08
CA THR A 9 4.38 -5.51 8.76
C THR A 9 5.49 -4.49 8.44
N TYR A 10 5.72 -3.49 9.30
CA TYR A 10 6.91 -2.62 9.20
C TYR A 10 8.16 -3.28 9.80
N VAL A 11 7.99 -4.29 10.66
CA VAL A 11 9.07 -4.97 11.39
C VAL A 11 9.25 -6.39 10.86
N TYR A 12 8.15 -7.10 10.63
CA TYR A 12 8.13 -8.48 10.16
C TYR A 12 7.79 -8.55 8.67
N TYR A 13 8.61 -9.26 7.90
CA TYR A 13 8.38 -9.48 6.48
C TYR A 13 7.29 -10.55 6.23
N GLY A 14 6.51 -10.35 5.17
CA GLY A 14 5.45 -11.28 4.76
C GLY A 14 4.07 -10.87 5.27
N LEU A 15 3.14 -11.83 5.27
CA LEU A 15 1.78 -11.63 5.77
C LEU A 15 1.74 -11.80 7.30
N PRO A 16 0.84 -11.09 7.99
CA PRO A 16 0.58 -11.34 9.41
C PRO A 16 0.02 -12.76 9.64
N PRO A 17 0.02 -13.27 10.89
CA PRO A 17 -0.41 -14.64 11.19
C PRO A 17 -1.87 -14.95 10.82
N SER A 18 -2.74 -13.94 10.78
CA SER A 18 -4.14 -14.08 10.37
C SER A 18 -4.68 -12.78 9.76
N PRO A 19 -5.84 -12.81 9.07
CA PRO A 19 -6.48 -11.59 8.56
C PRO A 19 -6.81 -10.60 9.67
N ILE A 20 -6.59 -9.31 9.40
CA ILE A 20 -6.91 -8.22 10.33
C ILE A 20 -8.38 -7.78 10.29
N CYS A 21 -9.14 -8.20 9.28
CA CYS A 21 -10.54 -7.85 9.08
C CYS A 21 -11.27 -8.93 8.27
N ASN A 22 -12.59 -8.76 8.11
CA ASN A 22 -13.42 -9.60 7.25
C ASN A 22 -13.47 -9.01 5.83
N PRO A 23 -12.80 -9.63 4.82
CA PRO A 23 -12.75 -9.09 3.47
C PRO A 23 -14.08 -9.26 2.74
N GLY A 24 -14.49 -8.25 1.97
CA GLY A 24 -15.59 -8.36 1.03
C GLY A 24 -15.22 -9.20 -0.20
N LEU A 25 -16.23 -9.57 -1.00
CA LEU A 25 -16.05 -10.38 -2.20
C LEU A 25 -15.03 -9.78 -3.19
N GLU A 26 -15.09 -8.47 -3.40
CA GLU A 26 -14.19 -7.79 -4.34
C GLU A 26 -12.74 -7.80 -3.85
N SER A 27 -12.51 -7.72 -2.53
CA SER A 27 -11.17 -7.85 -1.95
C SER A 27 -10.62 -9.26 -2.10
N LEU A 28 -11.46 -10.29 -1.96
CA LEU A 28 -11.08 -11.69 -2.17
C LEU A 28 -10.71 -11.94 -3.63
N LYS A 29 -11.51 -11.45 -4.59
CA LYS A 29 -11.19 -11.54 -6.02
C LYS A 29 -9.87 -10.84 -6.34
N ALA A 30 -9.64 -9.63 -5.82
CA ALA A 30 -8.40 -8.91 -6.05
C ALA A 30 -7.16 -9.63 -5.50
N ALA A 31 -7.30 -10.39 -4.41
CA ALA A 31 -6.23 -11.21 -3.85
C ALA A 31 -5.95 -12.47 -4.70
N LEU A 32 -6.99 -13.07 -5.29
CA LEU A 32 -6.87 -14.26 -6.14
C LEU A 32 -6.41 -13.94 -7.58
N GLU A 33 -6.88 -12.82 -8.12
CA GLU A 33 -6.66 -12.38 -9.50
C GLU A 33 -6.12 -10.94 -9.52
N PRO A 34 -4.85 -10.73 -9.12
CA PRO A 34 -4.27 -9.39 -9.09
C PRO A 34 -4.01 -8.86 -10.51
N ALA A 35 -3.99 -7.54 -10.64
CA ALA A 35 -3.56 -6.89 -11.87
C ALA A 35 -2.10 -7.23 -12.20
N LYS A 36 -1.80 -7.49 -13.47
CA LYS A 36 -0.43 -7.77 -13.94
C LYS A 36 0.35 -6.47 -14.11
N VAL A 37 0.91 -5.97 -13.02
CA VAL A 37 1.66 -4.70 -12.97
C VAL A 37 2.86 -4.83 -12.04
N ASP A 38 3.93 -4.07 -12.30
CA ASP A 38 5.17 -4.10 -11.52
C ASP A 38 5.21 -2.99 -10.44
N TYR A 39 4.06 -2.53 -9.97
CA TYR A 39 4.01 -1.45 -8.98
C TYR A 39 4.39 -1.98 -7.60
N LEU A 40 5.35 -1.29 -6.96
CA LEU A 40 5.83 -1.63 -5.62
C LEU A 40 5.41 -0.61 -4.57
N TYR A 41 5.06 0.60 -4.99
CA TYR A 41 4.72 1.69 -4.10
C TYR A 41 3.46 2.41 -4.55
N PHE A 42 2.67 2.88 -3.59
CA PHE A 42 1.53 3.76 -3.82
C PHE A 42 1.49 4.88 -2.79
N VAL A 43 0.93 6.02 -3.18
CA VAL A 43 0.64 7.16 -2.29
C VAL A 43 -0.65 7.84 -2.73
N SER A 44 -1.38 8.45 -1.79
CA SER A 44 -2.57 9.25 -2.12
C SER A 44 -2.26 10.34 -3.15
N ASP A 45 -3.19 10.59 -4.06
CA ASP A 45 -3.09 11.67 -5.05
C ASP A 45 -3.64 13.02 -4.57
N GLY A 46 -4.25 13.05 -3.37
CA GLY A 46 -4.89 14.23 -2.78
C GLY A 46 -6.33 14.49 -3.25
N LYS A 47 -6.91 13.66 -4.13
CA LYS A 47 -8.24 13.83 -4.72
C LYS A 47 -9.17 12.62 -4.51
N GLY A 48 -8.74 11.68 -3.68
CA GLY A 48 -9.47 10.43 -3.40
C GLY A 48 -8.95 9.21 -4.18
N GLY A 49 -7.87 9.36 -4.95
CA GLY A 49 -7.19 8.28 -5.65
C GLY A 49 -5.79 7.99 -5.13
N HIS A 50 -5.05 7.20 -5.90
CA HIS A 50 -3.67 6.81 -5.61
C HIS A 50 -2.78 6.93 -6.85
N ARG A 51 -1.53 7.33 -6.63
CA ARG A 51 -0.44 7.25 -7.61
C ARG A 51 0.37 5.99 -7.31
N PHE A 52 0.49 5.11 -8.29
CA PHE A 52 1.29 3.89 -8.23
C PHE A 52 2.65 4.10 -8.92
N SER A 53 3.68 3.40 -8.47
CA SER A 53 5.05 3.51 -9.02
C SER A 53 5.86 2.24 -8.80
N SER A 54 6.73 1.92 -9.75
CA SER A 54 7.60 0.72 -9.71
C SER A 54 8.97 0.99 -9.11
N SER A 55 9.34 2.27 -8.91
CA SER A 55 10.64 2.65 -8.36
C SER A 55 10.50 3.56 -7.14
N TYR A 56 11.46 3.42 -6.22
CA TYR A 56 11.52 4.26 -5.02
C TYR A 56 11.69 5.75 -5.36
N GLY A 57 12.50 6.07 -6.40
CA GLY A 57 12.72 7.45 -6.82
C GLY A 57 11.45 8.13 -7.32
N GLU A 58 10.62 7.41 -8.08
CA GLU A 58 9.31 7.90 -8.52
C GLU A 58 8.33 8.03 -7.35
N HIS A 59 8.28 7.03 -6.47
CA HIS A 59 7.46 7.09 -5.27
C HIS A 59 7.77 8.36 -4.44
N MET A 60 9.04 8.68 -4.23
CA MET A 60 9.45 9.87 -3.49
C MET A 60 9.04 11.18 -4.17
N LYS A 61 8.99 11.23 -5.51
CA LYS A 61 8.42 12.38 -6.23
C LYS A 61 6.92 12.49 -5.98
N ASN A 62 6.18 11.38 -6.09
CA ASN A 62 4.74 11.35 -5.83
C ASN A 62 4.42 11.75 -4.38
N VAL A 63 5.22 11.30 -3.41
CA VAL A 63 5.10 11.71 -1.99
C VAL A 63 5.30 13.22 -1.83
N ARG A 64 6.30 13.82 -2.51
CA ARG A 64 6.50 15.28 -2.49
C ARG A 64 5.31 16.02 -3.09
N LEU A 65 4.77 15.53 -4.22
CA LEU A 65 3.58 16.12 -4.83
C LEU A 65 2.38 16.08 -3.88
N TYR A 66 2.12 14.94 -3.24
CA TYR A 66 1.05 14.79 -2.26
C TYR A 66 1.21 15.76 -1.08
N ARG A 67 2.43 15.87 -0.51
CA ARG A 67 2.71 16.76 0.63
C ARG A 67 2.64 18.25 0.27
N ASN A 68 3.08 18.62 -0.93
CA ASN A 68 3.08 20.02 -1.38
C ASN A 68 1.71 20.46 -1.90
N GLY A 69 0.89 19.51 -2.37
CA GLY A 69 -0.42 19.76 -2.96
C GLY A 69 -1.55 19.93 -1.96
N GLY A 70 -1.31 19.71 -0.65
CA GLY A 70 -2.23 19.96 0.46
C GLY A 70 -3.63 19.36 0.27
N GLY A 71 -3.90 18.22 0.89
CA GLY A 71 -5.28 17.73 1.05
C GLY A 71 -6.16 18.72 1.79
#